data_AF-A0A6U6U963-F1
#
_entry.id   AF-A0A6U6U963-F1
#
_cell.length_a   1.000
_cell.length_b   1.000
_cell.length_c   1.000
_cell.angle_alpha   90.00
_cell.angle_beta   90.00
_cell.angle_gamma   90.00
#
_symmetry.space_group_name_H-M   'P 1'
#
loop_
_entity.id
_entity.type
_entity.pdbx_description
1 polymer ?
#
loop_
_entity_poly.entity_id
_entity_poly.type
_entity_poly.pdbx_seq_one_letter_code
_entity_poly.pdbx_strand_id
1 'polypeptide(L)'
;MTWSTESAFWAFNAVANFVYPRWNVAAPEVIKREQATEEAFAKAVEAEEQKALAMFKDSPSKAVEYLTSIAEARAENVTKAEFALFGELMVKYRDGFRISSAGPGAPDHGGTEGGIVPKVEEIGYSTKWYERIVRDTGDHYKMTDDKTHPDLARSKLRALNKGVSGTWVPEAPRPEPLII
;
A
#
# COMPACT_ATOMS: atom_id res chain seq x y z
N MET A 1 10.90 9.44 -25.28
CA MET A 1 10.11 8.68 -24.29
C MET A 1 8.70 9.26 -24.29
N THR A 2 7.68 8.46 -24.58
CA THR A 2 6.29 8.93 -24.70
C THR A 2 5.44 8.16 -23.70
N TRP A 3 4.76 8.88 -22.81
CA TRP A 3 3.81 8.32 -21.85
C TRP A 3 2.52 7.87 -22.56
N SER A 4 1.94 6.75 -22.12
CA SER A 4 0.65 6.26 -22.60
C SER A 4 -0.01 5.39 -21.53
N THR A 5 -1.29 5.65 -21.26
CA THR A 5 -2.13 4.86 -20.34
C THR A 5 -2.52 3.50 -20.93
N GLU A 6 -2.40 3.33 -22.24
CA GLU A 6 -2.65 2.07 -22.94
C GLU A 6 -1.40 1.18 -23.03
N SER A 7 -0.26 1.64 -22.50
CA SER A 7 0.99 0.87 -22.52
C SER A 7 1.11 0.03 -21.26
N ALA A 8 1.13 -1.30 -21.43
CA ALA A 8 1.43 -2.23 -20.35
C ALA A 8 2.71 -1.84 -19.59
N PHE A 9 3.78 -1.50 -20.32
CA PHE A 9 5.04 -1.06 -19.73
C PHE A 9 4.82 0.10 -18.74
N TRP A 10 4.08 1.14 -19.11
CA TRP A 10 3.84 2.28 -18.24
C TRP A 10 2.84 1.99 -17.12
N ALA A 11 1.80 1.18 -17.37
CA ALA A 11 0.83 0.79 -16.35
C ALA A 11 1.51 0.05 -15.18
N PHE A 12 2.27 -1.01 -15.49
CA PHE A 12 2.99 -1.79 -14.47
C PHE A 12 4.09 -0.97 -13.78
N ASN A 13 4.83 -0.15 -14.51
CA ASN A 13 5.84 0.71 -13.89
C ASN A 13 5.23 1.78 -12.98
N ALA A 14 4.03 2.28 -13.28
CA ALA A 14 3.35 3.25 -12.40
C ALA A 14 2.99 2.61 -11.05
N VAL A 15 2.40 1.42 -11.06
CA VAL A 15 2.08 0.66 -9.84
C VAL A 15 3.36 0.29 -9.08
N ALA A 16 4.34 -0.32 -9.75
CA ALA A 16 5.58 -0.75 -9.10
C ALA A 16 6.33 0.40 -8.42
N ASN A 17 6.54 1.52 -9.12
CA ASN A 17 7.20 2.69 -8.56
C ASN A 17 6.43 3.32 -7.39
N PHE A 18 5.09 3.30 -7.45
CA PHE A 18 4.27 3.76 -6.35
C PHE A 18 4.40 2.88 -5.10
N VAL A 19 4.50 1.57 -5.31
CA VAL A 19 4.51 0.54 -4.26
C VAL A 19 5.88 0.37 -3.61
N TYR A 20 7.00 0.54 -4.33
CA TYR A 20 8.35 0.35 -3.76
C TYR A 20 8.57 1.02 -2.38
N PRO A 21 8.32 2.33 -2.19
CA PRO A 21 8.48 2.96 -0.88
C PRO A 21 7.36 2.62 0.12
N ARG A 22 6.29 1.95 -0.32
CA ARG A 22 5.08 1.63 0.44
C ARG A 22 4.86 0.11 0.52
N TRP A 23 5.92 -0.68 0.36
CA TRP A 23 5.82 -2.11 0.16
C TRP A 23 5.02 -2.80 1.28
N ASN A 24 5.29 -2.42 2.52
CA ASN A 24 4.64 -2.97 3.71
C ASN A 24 3.12 -2.74 3.76
N VAL A 25 2.58 -1.73 3.08
CA VAL A 25 1.16 -1.35 3.16
C VAL A 25 0.39 -1.52 1.86
N ALA A 26 1.02 -1.24 0.71
CA ALA A 26 0.37 -1.26 -0.60
C ALA A 26 0.56 -2.58 -1.33
N ALA A 27 1.71 -3.25 -1.19
CA ALA A 27 2.00 -4.49 -1.92
C ALA A 27 0.99 -5.62 -1.67
N PRO A 28 0.47 -5.83 -0.44
CA PRO A 28 -0.53 -6.88 -0.20
C PRO A 28 -1.80 -6.73 -1.06
N GLU A 29 -2.21 -5.49 -1.37
CA GLU A 29 -3.38 -5.25 -2.21
C GLU A 29 -3.11 -5.54 -3.69
N VAL A 30 -1.91 -5.21 -4.16
CA VAL A 30 -1.45 -5.53 -5.52
C VAL A 30 -1.36 -7.04 -5.70
N ILE A 31 -0.65 -7.73 -4.80
CA ILE A 31 -0.48 -9.20 -4.84
C ILE A 31 -1.84 -9.89 -4.83
N LYS A 32 -2.78 -9.44 -4.00
CA LYS A 32 -4.14 -10.00 -3.97
C LYS A 32 -4.86 -9.86 -5.33
N ARG A 33 -4.69 -8.73 -6.03
CA ARG A 33 -5.31 -8.49 -7.34
C ARG A 33 -4.64 -9.32 -8.43
N GLU A 34 -3.31 -9.41 -8.42
CA GLU A 34 -2.53 -10.27 -9.32
C GLU A 34 -2.96 -11.73 -9.17
N GLN A 35 -3.00 -12.26 -7.94
CA GLN A 35 -3.44 -13.63 -7.65
C GLN A 35 -4.87 -13.90 -8.13
N ALA A 36 -5.80 -12.98 -7.86
CA ALA A 36 -7.18 -13.13 -8.33
C ALA A 36 -7.27 -13.19 -9.88
N THR A 37 -6.40 -12.47 -10.57
CA THR A 37 -6.33 -12.44 -12.03
C THR A 37 -5.72 -13.73 -12.58
N GLU A 38 -4.60 -14.18 -12.00
CA GLU A 38 -3.96 -15.45 -12.34
C GLU A 38 -4.89 -16.65 -12.12
N GLU A 39 -5.59 -16.69 -10.99
CA GLU A 39 -6.58 -17.74 -10.69
C GLU A 39 -7.73 -17.76 -11.70
N ALA A 40 -8.23 -16.57 -12.09
CA ALA A 40 -9.30 -16.47 -13.09
C ALA A 40 -8.83 -16.99 -14.45
N PHE A 41 -7.59 -16.68 -14.85
CA PHE A 41 -7.01 -17.21 -16.08
C PHE A 41 -6.80 -18.71 -16.02
N ALA A 42 -6.20 -19.22 -14.94
CA ALA A 42 -5.99 -20.66 -14.75
C ALA A 42 -7.31 -21.45 -14.86
N LYS A 43 -8.41 -20.94 -14.30
CA LYS A 43 -9.75 -21.56 -14.40
C LYS A 43 -10.34 -21.52 -15.80
N ALA A 44 -10.00 -20.51 -16.60
CA ALA A 44 -10.55 -20.32 -17.94
C ALA A 44 -9.79 -21.11 -19.03
N VAL A 45 -8.49 -21.32 -18.85
CA VAL A 45 -7.60 -21.91 -19.87
C VAL A 45 -8.10 -23.28 -20.36
N GLU A 46 -8.48 -24.19 -19.46
CA GLU A 46 -8.91 -25.54 -19.86
C GLU A 46 -10.11 -25.51 -20.83
N ALA A 47 -11.13 -24.72 -20.52
CA ALA A 47 -12.33 -24.62 -21.36
C ALA A 47 -12.03 -23.96 -22.73
N GLU A 48 -11.15 -22.96 -22.74
CA GLU A 48 -10.71 -22.28 -23.96
C GLU A 48 -9.88 -23.20 -24.85
N GLU A 49 -8.95 -23.97 -24.26
CA GLU A 49 -8.14 -24.94 -25.00
C GLU A 49 -9.00 -26.05 -25.60
N GLN A 50 -9.96 -26.60 -24.86
CA GLN A 50 -10.88 -27.60 -25.40
C GLN A 50 -11.70 -27.06 -26.58
N LYS A 51 -12.15 -25.81 -26.49
CA LYS A 51 -12.86 -25.13 -27.59
C LYS A 51 -11.93 -24.90 -28.79
N ALA A 52 -10.69 -24.48 -28.56
CA ALA A 52 -9.70 -24.29 -29.61
C ALA A 52 -9.36 -25.63 -30.31
N LEU A 53 -9.18 -26.71 -29.55
CA LEU A 53 -8.94 -28.07 -30.08
C LEU A 53 -10.11 -28.57 -30.92
N ALA A 54 -11.35 -28.31 -30.51
CA ALA A 54 -12.53 -28.65 -31.30
C ALA A 54 -12.54 -27.87 -32.63
N MET A 55 -12.27 -26.57 -32.60
CA MET A 55 -12.18 -25.73 -33.81
C MET A 55 -11.02 -26.14 -34.72
N PHE A 56 -9.90 -26.56 -34.15
CA PHE A 56 -8.69 -26.92 -34.88
C PHE A 56 -8.92 -28.11 -35.83
N LYS A 57 -9.80 -29.05 -35.45
CA LYS A 57 -10.16 -30.21 -36.28
C LYS A 57 -10.81 -29.80 -37.60
N ASP A 58 -11.59 -28.72 -37.59
CA ASP A 58 -12.30 -28.21 -38.78
C ASP A 58 -11.48 -27.17 -39.52
N SER A 59 -10.83 -26.26 -38.78
CA SER A 59 -10.09 -25.13 -39.34
C SER A 59 -8.98 -24.68 -38.38
N PRO A 60 -7.72 -25.08 -38.64
CA PRO A 60 -6.57 -24.66 -37.83
C PRO A 60 -6.44 -23.14 -37.70
N SER A 61 -6.75 -22.37 -38.76
CA SER A 61 -6.66 -20.90 -38.72
C SER A 61 -7.66 -20.29 -37.73
N LYS A 62 -8.89 -20.79 -37.67
CA LYS A 62 -9.90 -20.30 -36.72
C LYS A 62 -9.52 -20.56 -35.27
N ALA A 63 -8.87 -21.68 -34.98
CA ALA A 63 -8.38 -21.98 -33.63
C ALA A 63 -7.26 -21.01 -33.21
N VAL A 64 -6.34 -20.69 -34.12
CA VAL A 64 -5.28 -19.68 -33.88
C VAL A 64 -5.89 -18.30 -33.65
N GLU A 65 -6.79 -17.85 -34.53
CA GLU A 65 -7.48 -16.57 -34.38
C GLU A 65 -8.24 -16.49 -33.05
N TYR A 66 -8.93 -17.57 -32.66
CA TYR A 66 -9.65 -17.64 -31.40
C TYR A 66 -8.71 -17.46 -30.19
N LEU A 67 -7.60 -18.21 -30.12
CA LEU A 67 -6.65 -18.10 -29.01
C LEU A 67 -5.95 -16.73 -28.98
N THR A 68 -5.57 -16.19 -30.14
CA THR A 68 -5.00 -14.85 -30.26
C THR A 68 -5.97 -13.79 -29.75
N SER A 69 -7.24 -13.84 -30.15
CA SER A 69 -8.25 -12.87 -29.72
C SER A 69 -8.46 -12.87 -28.20
N ILE A 70 -8.38 -14.05 -27.57
CA ILE A 70 -8.47 -14.18 -26.11
C ILE A 70 -7.23 -13.59 -25.44
N ALA A 71 -6.05 -13.90 -25.95
CA ALA A 71 -4.79 -13.39 -25.41
C ALA A 71 -4.71 -11.86 -25.50
N GLU A 72 -5.10 -11.29 -26.64
CA GLU A 72 -5.19 -9.84 -26.85
C GLU A 72 -6.18 -9.19 -25.88
N ALA A 73 -7.39 -9.73 -25.77
CA ALA A 73 -8.40 -9.22 -24.85
C ALA A 73 -7.94 -9.29 -23.38
N ARG A 74 -7.23 -10.36 -22.99
CA ARG A 74 -6.63 -10.47 -21.64
C ARG A 74 -5.57 -9.41 -21.42
N ALA A 75 -4.64 -9.24 -22.35
CA ALA A 75 -3.56 -8.26 -22.23
C ALA A 75 -4.11 -6.83 -22.11
N GLU A 76 -5.11 -6.47 -22.92
CA GLU A 76 -5.77 -5.16 -22.86
C GLU A 76 -6.49 -4.95 -21.53
N ASN A 77 -7.28 -5.94 -21.08
CA ASN A 77 -8.02 -5.86 -19.82
C ASN A 77 -7.10 -5.74 -18.61
N VAL A 78 -6.02 -6.51 -18.56
CA VAL A 78 -5.03 -6.44 -17.47
C VAL A 78 -4.34 -5.10 -17.48
N THR A 79 -3.92 -4.59 -18.64
CA THR A 79 -3.26 -3.28 -18.74
C THR A 79 -4.16 -2.16 -18.21
N LYS A 80 -5.43 -2.15 -18.60
CA LYS A 80 -6.41 -1.16 -18.12
C LYS A 80 -6.68 -1.31 -16.62
N ALA A 81 -6.82 -2.54 -16.13
CA ALA A 81 -7.04 -2.82 -14.72
C ALA A 81 -5.85 -2.39 -13.86
N GLU A 82 -4.62 -2.59 -14.35
CA GLU A 82 -3.40 -2.19 -13.66
C GLU A 82 -3.31 -0.66 -13.54
N PHE A 83 -3.65 0.07 -14.61
CA PHE A 83 -3.68 1.52 -14.54
C PHE A 83 -4.79 2.06 -13.63
N ALA A 84 -5.96 1.40 -13.60
CA ALA A 84 -7.02 1.72 -12.63
C ALA A 84 -6.57 1.46 -11.19
N LEU A 85 -5.85 0.34 -10.95
CA LEU A 85 -5.27 0.00 -9.65
C LEU A 85 -4.28 1.07 -9.18
N PHE A 86 -3.44 1.61 -10.07
CA PHE A 86 -2.59 2.76 -9.73
C PHE A 86 -3.40 3.94 -9.18
N GLY A 87 -4.53 4.27 -9.81
CA GLY A 87 -5.45 5.30 -9.33
C GLY A 87 -6.02 4.98 -7.94
N GLU A 88 -6.50 3.76 -7.73
CA GLU A 88 -7.00 3.28 -6.42
C GLU A 88 -5.94 3.40 -5.32
N LEU A 89 -4.73 2.94 -5.59
CA LEU A 89 -3.60 2.97 -4.65
C LEU A 89 -3.16 4.41 -4.35
N MET A 90 -3.11 5.28 -5.35
CA MET A 90 -2.76 6.68 -5.17
C MET A 90 -3.76 7.38 -4.25
N VAL A 91 -5.06 7.17 -4.46
CA VAL A 91 -6.09 7.72 -3.57
C VAL A 91 -5.94 7.16 -2.16
N LYS A 92 -5.69 5.85 -2.02
CA LYS A 92 -5.66 5.18 -0.72
C LYS A 92 -4.38 5.41 0.09
N TYR A 93 -3.23 5.58 -0.54
CA TYR A 93 -1.91 5.61 0.10
C TYR A 93 -1.10 6.85 -0.26
N ARG A 94 -1.67 8.04 0.00
CA ARG A 94 -1.05 9.33 -0.31
C ARG A 94 -0.49 10.01 0.93
N ASP A 95 0.59 10.76 0.74
CA ASP A 95 1.16 11.67 1.75
C ASP A 95 1.54 10.99 3.08
N GLY A 96 1.97 9.73 3.04
CA GLY A 96 2.29 8.96 4.26
C GLY A 96 1.07 8.48 5.06
N PHE A 97 -0.13 8.79 4.58
CA PHE A 97 -1.38 8.37 5.19
C PHE A 97 -2.02 7.22 4.44
N ARG A 98 -2.73 6.39 5.20
CA ARG A 98 -3.74 5.50 4.68
C ARG A 98 -5.08 6.20 4.76
N ILE A 99 -5.75 6.28 3.62
CA ILE A 99 -7.02 6.97 3.46
C ILE A 99 -8.08 5.92 3.18
N SER A 100 -9.04 5.80 4.08
CA SER A 100 -10.23 4.98 3.86
C SER A 100 -11.43 5.90 3.67
N SER A 101 -12.27 5.60 2.68
CA SER A 101 -13.60 6.19 2.61
C SER A 101 -14.31 5.89 3.93
N ALA A 102 -14.87 6.91 4.57
CA ALA A 102 -15.84 6.67 5.63
C ALA A 102 -16.95 5.79 5.03
N GLY A 103 -17.44 4.80 5.80
CA GLY A 103 -18.37 3.77 5.33
C GLY A 103 -19.67 4.30 4.68
N PRO A 104 -20.62 3.42 4.32
CA PRO A 104 -21.85 3.83 3.66
C PRO A 104 -22.58 4.91 4.49
N GLY A 105 -22.65 6.14 3.97
CA GLY A 105 -23.37 7.25 4.60
C GLY A 105 -22.58 8.53 4.91
N ALA A 106 -21.35 8.68 4.44
CA ALA A 106 -20.63 9.94 4.64
C ALA A 106 -20.88 10.95 3.47
N PRO A 107 -20.97 12.29 3.70
CA PRO A 107 -21.33 13.32 2.69
C PRO A 107 -20.15 13.98 1.92
N ASP A 108 -20.03 13.95 0.57
CA ASP A 108 -18.93 14.23 -0.46
C ASP A 108 -17.87 15.39 -0.41
N HIS A 109 -16.53 15.18 -0.40
CA HIS A 109 -15.53 16.25 -0.69
C HIS A 109 -14.91 16.16 -2.09
N GLY A 110 -15.40 16.97 -3.03
CA GLY A 110 -14.67 17.23 -4.28
C GLY A 110 -15.21 18.36 -5.16
N GLY A 111 -16.42 18.87 -4.90
CA GLY A 111 -17.00 20.02 -5.59
C GLY A 111 -17.23 21.22 -4.66
N THR A 112 -17.78 22.30 -5.22
CA THR A 112 -18.20 23.54 -4.53
C THR A 112 -19.17 23.35 -3.36
N GLU A 113 -19.60 22.12 -3.05
CA GLU A 113 -20.69 21.83 -2.11
C GLU A 113 -20.27 21.13 -0.79
N GLY A 114 -19.07 20.52 -0.68
CA GLY A 114 -18.61 19.80 0.54
C GLY A 114 -19.48 18.58 0.97
N GLY A 115 -19.01 17.60 1.74
CA GLY A 115 -17.64 17.29 2.07
C GLY A 115 -17.29 16.11 3.00
N ILE A 116 -16.80 14.91 2.58
CA ILE A 116 -16.57 13.76 3.53
C ILE A 116 -15.16 13.80 4.02
N VAL A 117 -14.92 14.16 5.28
CA VAL A 117 -13.56 14.04 5.81
C VAL A 117 -13.25 12.55 5.85
N PRO A 118 -12.33 12.05 5.00
CA PRO A 118 -12.05 10.62 5.00
C PRO A 118 -11.37 10.26 6.32
N LYS A 119 -11.46 8.99 6.73
CA LYS A 119 -10.63 8.56 7.84
C LYS A 119 -9.18 8.55 7.34
N VAL A 120 -8.36 9.37 8.00
CA VAL A 120 -6.93 9.51 7.75
C VAL A 120 -6.20 8.78 8.87
N GLU A 121 -5.38 7.80 8.51
CA GLU A 121 -4.54 7.06 9.45
C GLU A 121 -3.07 7.28 9.07
N GLU A 122 -2.29 7.82 9.99
CA GLU A 122 -0.85 7.94 9.81
C GLU A 122 -0.22 6.56 9.97
N ILE A 123 0.48 6.09 8.95
CA ILE A 123 1.04 4.73 8.94
C ILE A 123 2.27 4.67 9.86
N GLY A 124 3.05 5.75 9.90
CA GLY A 124 4.30 5.82 10.63
C GLY A 124 5.31 4.75 10.20
N TYR A 125 6.35 4.57 11.01
CA TYR A 125 7.27 3.43 10.87
C TYR A 125 6.86 2.29 11.81
N SER A 126 7.33 1.08 11.52
CA SER A 126 7.11 -0.05 12.43
C SER A 126 7.74 0.17 13.81
N THR A 127 7.17 -0.40 14.87
CA THR A 127 7.77 -0.38 16.21
C THR A 127 9.21 -0.89 16.21
N LYS A 128 9.49 -1.96 15.44
CA LYS A 128 10.84 -2.50 15.27
C LYS A 128 11.85 -1.49 14.71
N TRP A 129 11.39 -0.60 13.82
CA TRP A 129 12.22 0.48 13.30
C TRP A 129 12.54 1.48 14.42
N TYR A 130 11.54 1.91 15.18
CA TYR A 130 11.77 2.82 16.32
C TYR A 130 12.68 2.19 17.39
N GLU A 131 12.47 0.92 17.74
CA GLU A 131 13.33 0.16 18.66
C GLU A 131 14.77 0.09 18.17
N ARG A 132 14.97 -0.17 16.87
CA ARG A 132 16.30 -0.15 16.26
C ARG A 132 16.96 1.22 16.41
N ILE A 133 16.24 2.31 16.12
CA ILE A 133 16.80 3.67 16.26
C ILE A 133 17.22 3.93 17.71
N VAL A 134 16.39 3.57 18.69
CA VAL A 134 16.73 3.73 20.11
C VAL A 134 17.97 2.91 20.48
N ARG A 135 18.04 1.66 20.04
CA ARG A 135 19.19 0.79 20.31
C ARG A 135 20.46 1.28 19.64
N ASP A 136 20.40 1.65 18.37
CA ASP A 136 21.56 2.04 17.56
C ASP A 136 22.08 3.44 17.97
N THR A 137 21.21 4.33 18.48
CA THR A 137 21.58 5.70 18.88
C THR A 137 21.88 5.83 20.39
N GLY A 138 21.44 4.87 21.20
CA GLY A 138 21.64 4.89 22.65
C GLY A 138 21.09 6.16 23.28
N ASP A 139 21.91 6.82 24.10
CA ASP A 139 21.55 8.06 24.78
C ASP A 139 21.79 9.33 23.93
N HIS A 140 22.17 9.21 22.65
CA HIS A 140 22.52 10.38 21.81
C HIS A 140 21.42 11.44 21.72
N TYR A 141 20.15 11.00 21.68
CA TYR A 141 18.98 11.89 21.64
C TYR A 141 18.32 12.09 23.02
N LYS A 142 18.91 11.53 24.08
CA LYS A 142 18.36 11.68 25.43
C LYS A 142 18.68 13.08 25.92
N MET A 143 17.63 13.85 26.22
CA MET A 143 17.79 15.16 26.83
C MET A 143 18.48 15.01 28.19
N THR A 144 19.50 15.82 28.43
CA THR A 144 20.18 15.90 29.73
C THR A 144 19.24 16.50 30.77
N ASP A 145 19.21 15.94 31.98
CA ASP A 145 18.48 16.49 33.15
C ASP A 145 19.18 17.73 33.75
N ASP A 146 19.69 18.61 32.88
CA ASP A 146 20.38 19.81 33.28
C ASP A 146 19.38 20.84 33.82
N LYS A 147 19.42 21.06 35.13
CA LYS A 147 18.55 22.00 35.85
C LYS A 147 18.88 23.46 35.54
N THR A 148 20.00 23.75 34.88
CA THR A 148 20.43 25.12 34.53
C THR A 148 19.72 25.67 33.30
N HIS A 149 19.14 24.79 32.46
CA HIS A 149 18.33 25.15 31.28
C HIS A 149 16.91 24.58 31.39
N PRO A 150 16.07 25.12 32.29
CA PRO A 150 14.72 24.61 32.56
C PRO A 150 13.76 24.78 31.38
N ASP A 151 14.10 25.61 30.39
CA ASP A 151 13.39 25.77 29.12
C ASP A 151 13.57 24.54 28.20
N LEU A 152 14.77 23.95 28.16
CA LEU A 152 15.00 22.67 27.48
C LEU A 152 14.20 21.55 28.15
N ALA A 153 14.13 21.57 29.49
CA ALA A 153 13.27 20.67 30.26
C ALA A 153 11.77 20.98 30.18
N ARG A 154 11.34 22.17 29.69
CA ARG A 154 9.93 22.57 29.51
C ARG A 154 9.43 22.44 28.07
N SER A 155 10.32 22.31 27.09
CA SER A 155 9.96 21.91 25.72
C SER A 155 9.37 20.48 25.63
N LYS A 156 9.36 19.77 26.78
CA LYS A 156 8.60 18.55 27.08
C LYS A 156 7.26 18.49 26.29
N LEU A 157 7.15 17.39 25.55
CA LEU A 157 5.91 16.71 25.16
C LEU A 157 5.04 17.29 24.04
N ARG A 158 5.23 18.53 23.58
CA ARG A 158 4.29 19.10 22.58
C ARG A 158 4.52 18.65 21.13
N ALA A 159 5.69 18.11 20.79
CA ALA A 159 6.04 17.73 19.42
C ALA A 159 5.93 16.22 19.12
N LEU A 160 5.96 15.35 20.14
CA LEU A 160 5.84 13.89 19.94
C LEU A 160 4.45 13.33 20.27
N ASN A 161 3.55 14.13 20.85
CA ASN A 161 2.25 13.66 21.35
C ASN A 161 1.03 14.14 20.54
N LYS A 162 1.22 14.58 19.28
CA LYS A 162 0.09 14.87 18.37
C LYS A 162 -0.32 13.71 17.46
N GLY A 163 0.18 12.50 17.71
CA GLY A 163 -0.15 11.31 16.91
C GLY A 163 -0.47 10.03 17.69
N VAL A 164 -0.35 10.00 19.03
CA VAL A 164 -0.62 8.77 19.81
C VAL A 164 -1.61 9.09 20.93
N SER A 165 -2.90 8.91 20.65
CA SER A 165 -3.95 8.90 21.67
C SER A 165 -3.96 7.55 22.42
N GLY A 166 -2.84 7.22 23.05
CA GLY A 166 -2.68 6.03 23.87
C GLY A 166 -1.85 6.40 25.09
N THR A 167 -2.48 6.43 26.26
CA THR A 167 -1.85 6.71 27.55
C THR A 167 -0.74 5.70 27.82
N TRP A 168 0.51 6.13 27.70
CA TRP A 168 1.64 5.34 28.19
C TRP A 168 1.66 5.42 29.72
N VAL A 169 1.39 4.30 30.38
CA VAL A 169 1.50 4.14 31.84
C VAL A 169 2.85 3.47 32.13
N PRO A 170 3.78 4.12 32.85
CA PRO A 170 5.02 3.47 33.28
C PRO A 170 4.76 2.63 34.53
N GLU A 171 4.89 1.32 34.43
CA GLU A 171 4.96 0.37 35.55
C GLU A 171 6.04 -0.66 35.15
N ALA A 172 7.11 -0.99 35.88
CA ALA A 172 7.56 -0.80 37.27
C ALA A 172 9.14 -0.73 37.27
N PRO A 173 9.83 -0.38 38.37
CA PRO A 173 11.30 -0.27 38.38
C PRO A 173 12.00 -1.63 38.19
N ARG A 174 13.13 -1.63 37.46
CA ARG A 174 14.02 -2.79 37.24
C ARG A 174 14.62 -3.28 38.57
N PRO A 175 14.80 -4.60 38.77
CA PRO A 175 15.49 -5.13 39.95
C PRO A 175 16.97 -4.71 39.96
N GLU A 176 17.47 -4.31 41.13
CA GLU A 176 18.86 -3.90 41.32
C GLU A 176 19.85 -5.06 41.11
N PRO A 177 21.08 -4.77 40.63
CA PRO A 177 22.09 -5.81 40.44
C PRO A 177 22.63 -6.29 41.79
N LEU A 178 22.65 -7.62 41.98
CA LEU A 178 23.32 -8.28 43.09
C LEU A 178 24.81 -7.95 43.09
N ILE A 179 25.27 -7.30 44.16
CA ILE A 179 26.69 -7.13 44.49
C ILE A 179 27.04 -8.28 45.46
N ILE A 180 28.15 -8.98 45.19
CA ILE A 180 28.74 -9.99 46.09
C ILE A 180 29.22 -9.32 47.38
#